data_AF-A0A5D2YEA9-F1
#
_entry.id   AF-A0A5D2YEA9-F1
#
_cell.length_a   1.000
_cell.length_b   1.000
_cell.length_c   1.000
_cell.angle_alpha   90.00
_cell.angle_beta   90.00
_cell.angle_gamma   90.00
#
_symmetry.space_group_name_H-M   'P 1'
#
loop_
_entity.id
_entity.type
_entity.pdbx_description
1 polymer ?
#
loop_
_entity_poly.entity_id
_entity_poly.type
_entity_poly.pdbx_seq_one_letter_code
_entity_poly.pdbx_strand_id
1 'polypeptide(L)'
;MGGGINQKLLIEAKKNEDGDLKFKEKLWTESKKLWIVAGPAIFTKFSTFGVTIISQAFVGHIGPTELAAFSLCCTVLFRFGNGVLIGMVSALETLCGQAFGAKRYHMLGIYLQRSWLLLFLTTSCLLPLFIFTTKILIALGQDEKIAIVAGYIGHWFIFIMFSMIISFTCQMFLQSQSKNMVIAYLAAFSIGTHICLSWLLTMKLKYGLIGALLSTILAYWIPNIGQLIFVTCGGCKDTWKGFSMLAFKDLWPVVKLSLSSGAMLCLELWYNTILVLLTGNLKNAEIAIDAFAICLNINAWQMMISLGFLAAASVRVSNELGRGSSKSVKFSIMIITLTSLCIGCVTFVLFLCLRGRLAYVFTESEEVGNAVVDLSPLLACSILLDSVQPVLSGIAIGAGWQSSVAWVNIASYYLIGIPIGVVLGYVFKWKSR
;
A
#
# COMPACT_ATOMS: atom_id res chain seq x y z
N MET A 1 -18.82 -41.54 -48.72
CA MET A 1 -18.43 -41.37 -47.29
C MET A 1 -17.84 -39.98 -46.94
N GLY A 2 -17.71 -39.01 -47.87
CA GLY A 2 -17.04 -37.72 -47.59
C GLY A 2 -17.87 -36.61 -46.91
N GLY A 3 -19.21 -36.66 -46.93
CA GLY A 3 -20.06 -35.58 -46.40
C GLY A 3 -20.13 -35.49 -44.86
N GLY A 4 -20.04 -36.62 -44.16
CA GLY A 4 -20.16 -36.67 -42.70
C GLY A 4 -18.92 -36.20 -41.93
N ILE A 5 -17.74 -36.25 -42.56
CA ILE A 5 -16.48 -35.79 -41.94
C ILE A 5 -16.41 -34.26 -41.96
N ASN A 6 -16.74 -33.64 -43.09
CA ASN A 6 -16.78 -32.17 -43.21
C ASN A 6 -17.82 -31.54 -42.27
N GLN A 7 -18.97 -32.19 -42.06
CA GLN A 7 -20.00 -31.68 -41.15
C GLN A 7 -19.56 -31.76 -39.68
N LYS A 8 -18.83 -32.82 -39.28
CA LYS A 8 -18.25 -32.91 -37.93
C LYS A 8 -17.17 -31.85 -37.69
N LEU A 9 -16.28 -31.63 -38.66
CA LEU A 9 -15.23 -30.61 -38.58
C LEU A 9 -15.83 -29.19 -38.49
N LEU A 10 -16.91 -28.90 -39.20
CA LEU A 10 -17.61 -27.61 -39.11
C LEU A 10 -18.30 -27.42 -37.75
N ILE A 11 -18.87 -28.47 -37.16
CA ILE A 11 -19.47 -28.42 -35.83
C ILE A 11 -18.40 -28.21 -34.75
N GLU A 12 -17.25 -28.88 -34.87
CA GLU A 12 -16.11 -28.68 -33.97
C GLU A 12 -15.51 -27.28 -34.10
N ALA A 13 -15.32 -26.78 -35.32
CA ALA A 13 -14.87 -25.41 -35.57
C ALA A 13 -15.83 -24.38 -34.96
N LYS A 14 -17.14 -24.52 -35.18
CA LYS A 14 -18.15 -23.61 -34.62
C LYS A 14 -18.23 -23.69 -33.09
N LYS A 15 -18.07 -24.87 -32.50
CA LYS A 15 -18.03 -25.07 -31.04
C LYS A 15 -16.77 -24.47 -30.42
N ASN A 16 -15.64 -24.54 -31.14
CA ASN A 16 -14.39 -23.90 -30.74
C ASN A 16 -14.50 -22.37 -30.85
N GLU A 17 -15.08 -21.83 -31.93
CA GLU A 17 -15.33 -20.39 -32.09
C GLU A 17 -16.31 -19.85 -31.03
N ASP A 18 -17.43 -20.52 -30.78
CA ASP A 18 -18.38 -20.15 -29.71
C ASP A 18 -17.75 -20.27 -28.32
N GLY A 19 -16.88 -21.25 -28.11
CA GLY A 19 -16.08 -21.42 -26.90
C GLY A 19 -15.09 -20.29 -26.69
N ASP A 20 -14.37 -19.91 -27.74
CA ASP A 20 -13.39 -18.83 -27.77
C ASP A 20 -14.03 -17.46 -27.59
N LEU A 21 -15.17 -17.21 -28.24
CA LEU A 21 -15.97 -15.99 -28.04
C LEU A 21 -16.42 -15.87 -26.58
N LYS A 22 -16.98 -16.95 -26.02
CA LYS A 22 -17.38 -16.99 -24.60
C LYS A 22 -16.18 -16.83 -23.65
N PHE A 23 -15.00 -17.33 -24.01
CA PHE A 23 -13.79 -17.14 -23.21
C PHE A 23 -13.28 -15.69 -23.29
N LYS A 24 -13.20 -15.11 -24.49
CA LYS A 24 -12.84 -13.70 -24.70
C LYS A 24 -13.78 -12.76 -23.95
N GLU A 25 -15.08 -13.00 -24.00
CA GLU A 25 -16.08 -12.22 -23.25
C GLU A 25 -15.88 -12.34 -21.73
N LYS A 26 -15.63 -13.55 -21.22
CA LYS A 26 -15.34 -13.77 -19.79
C LYS A 26 -14.05 -13.06 -19.36
N LEU A 27 -13.00 -13.18 -20.17
CA LEU A 27 -11.71 -12.54 -19.94
C LEU A 27 -11.85 -11.02 -19.93
N TRP A 28 -12.53 -10.46 -20.92
CA TRP A 28 -12.80 -9.02 -21.00
C TRP A 28 -13.61 -8.52 -19.81
N THR A 29 -14.66 -9.26 -19.45
CA THR A 29 -15.52 -8.91 -18.31
C THR A 29 -14.74 -8.91 -16.99
N GLU A 30 -13.91 -9.93 -16.76
CA GLU A 30 -13.13 -10.03 -15.54
C GLU A 30 -12.01 -8.98 -15.50
N SER A 31 -11.33 -8.73 -16.63
CA SER A 31 -10.34 -7.67 -16.76
C SER A 31 -10.95 -6.29 -16.49
N LYS A 32 -12.14 -6.01 -17.01
CA LYS A 32 -12.84 -4.75 -16.74
C LYS A 32 -13.15 -4.58 -15.25
N LYS A 33 -13.65 -5.63 -14.59
CA LYS A 33 -13.92 -5.61 -13.14
C LYS A 33 -12.65 -5.41 -12.32
N LEU A 34 -11.55 -6.05 -12.74
CA LEU A 34 -10.23 -5.86 -12.14
C LEU A 34 -9.81 -4.38 -12.23
N TRP A 35 -9.82 -3.78 -13.41
CA TRP A 35 -9.36 -2.41 -13.62
C TRP A 35 -10.25 -1.32 -12.98
N ILE A 36 -11.55 -1.59 -12.79
CA ILE A 36 -12.45 -0.73 -12.01
C ILE A 36 -11.97 -0.56 -10.56
N VAL A 37 -11.23 -1.53 -10.02
CA VAL A 37 -10.65 -1.47 -8.67
C VAL A 37 -9.18 -1.06 -8.75
N ALA A 38 -8.38 -1.74 -9.56
CA ALA A 38 -6.93 -1.56 -9.61
C ALA A 38 -6.55 -0.13 -10.04
N GLY A 39 -7.11 0.40 -11.13
CA GLY A 39 -6.73 1.72 -11.64
C GLY A 39 -6.90 2.84 -10.60
N PRO A 40 -8.11 3.01 -10.03
CA PRO A 40 -8.33 3.99 -8.97
C PRO A 40 -7.48 3.74 -7.71
N ALA A 41 -7.29 2.47 -7.31
CA ALA A 41 -6.46 2.13 -6.16
C ALA A 41 -5.00 2.53 -6.38
N ILE A 42 -4.43 2.22 -7.55
CA ILE A 42 -3.09 2.63 -7.97
C ILE A 42 -2.99 4.17 -7.83
N PHE A 43 -3.89 4.91 -8.48
CA PHE A 43 -3.87 6.37 -8.42
C PHE A 43 -3.94 6.91 -6.98
N THR A 44 -4.81 6.35 -6.13
CA THR A 44 -4.90 6.76 -4.72
C THR A 44 -3.60 6.48 -3.95
N LYS A 45 -2.93 5.36 -4.20
CA LYS A 45 -1.63 5.04 -3.59
C LYS A 45 -0.54 6.01 -4.05
N PHE A 46 -0.47 6.28 -5.37
CA PHE A 46 0.43 7.31 -5.94
C PHE A 46 0.18 8.69 -5.31
N SER A 47 -1.08 9.11 -5.19
CA SER A 47 -1.44 10.41 -4.61
C SER A 47 -1.02 10.49 -3.13
N THR A 48 -1.30 9.45 -2.34
CA THR A 48 -0.95 9.43 -0.91
C THR A 48 0.57 9.42 -0.69
N PHE A 49 1.31 8.66 -1.50
CA PHE A 49 2.76 8.69 -1.49
C PHE A 49 3.29 10.07 -1.91
N GLY A 50 2.70 10.65 -2.95
CA GLY A 50 3.00 12.00 -3.43
C GLY A 50 2.85 13.08 -2.35
N VAL A 51 1.80 13.03 -1.53
CA VAL A 51 1.62 13.95 -0.38
C VAL A 51 2.84 13.91 0.55
N THR A 52 3.39 12.72 0.83
CA THR A 52 4.57 12.57 1.69
C THR A 52 5.81 13.19 1.04
N ILE A 53 6.04 12.93 -0.25
CA ILE A 53 7.17 13.48 -1.01
C ILE A 53 7.09 15.00 -1.11
N ILE A 54 5.92 15.56 -1.41
CA ILE A 54 5.69 17.01 -1.50
C ILE A 54 5.97 17.66 -0.15
N SER A 55 5.40 17.10 0.93
CA SER A 55 5.63 17.60 2.29
C SER A 55 7.12 17.60 2.64
N GLN A 56 7.81 16.50 2.34
CA GLN A 56 9.24 16.36 2.58
C GLN A 56 10.07 17.39 1.79
N ALA A 57 9.73 17.64 0.52
CA ALA A 57 10.41 18.64 -0.30
C ALA A 57 10.25 20.06 0.26
N PHE A 58 9.04 20.45 0.65
CA PHE A 58 8.80 21.77 1.26
C PHE A 58 9.46 21.91 2.63
N VAL A 59 9.46 20.86 3.45
CA VAL A 59 10.20 20.85 4.73
C VAL A 59 11.71 20.95 4.48
N GLY A 60 12.22 20.31 3.42
CA GLY A 60 13.62 20.41 3.00
C GLY A 60 14.09 21.84 2.72
N HIS A 61 13.22 22.68 2.17
CA HIS A 61 13.53 24.11 1.95
C HIS A 61 13.55 24.95 3.23
N ILE A 62 13.00 24.46 4.34
CA ILE A 62 13.03 25.15 5.63
C ILE A 62 14.40 24.96 6.28
N GLY A 63 14.89 23.72 6.31
CA GLY A 63 16.19 23.42 6.86
C GLY A 63 16.51 21.92 6.94
N PRO A 64 17.80 21.56 7.04
CA PRO A 64 18.23 20.16 7.08
C PRO A 64 17.78 19.45 8.36
N THR A 65 17.72 20.15 9.50
CA THR A 65 17.28 19.59 10.79
C THR A 65 15.80 19.22 10.73
N GLU A 66 14.96 20.10 10.19
CA GLU A 66 13.52 19.89 10.02
C GLU A 66 13.24 18.74 9.05
N LEU A 67 14.01 18.66 7.96
CA LEU A 67 13.92 17.58 6.99
C LEU A 67 14.25 16.22 7.61
N ALA A 68 15.37 16.14 8.34
CA ALA A 68 15.77 14.92 9.02
C ALA A 68 14.73 14.50 10.05
N ALA A 69 14.24 15.44 10.86
CA ALA A 69 13.20 15.21 11.86
C ALA A 69 11.88 14.73 11.23
N PHE A 70 11.42 15.39 10.16
CA PHE A 70 10.21 14.99 9.44
C PHE A 70 10.35 13.60 8.81
N SER A 71 11.49 13.33 8.18
CA SER A 71 11.80 12.03 7.58
C SER A 71 11.78 10.92 8.63
N LEU A 72 12.39 11.14 9.80
CA LEU A 72 12.35 10.18 10.93
C LEU A 72 10.90 9.94 11.41
N CYS A 73 10.11 10.99 11.59
CA CYS A 73 8.70 10.85 11.95
C CYS A 73 7.90 10.05 10.92
N CYS A 74 8.10 10.30 9.62
CA CYS A 74 7.45 9.56 8.53
C CYS A 74 7.88 8.10 8.46
N THR A 75 9.19 7.84 8.45
CA THR A 75 9.77 6.53 8.13
C THR A 75 9.81 5.58 9.31
N VAL A 76 9.91 6.10 10.54
CA VAL A 76 9.97 5.29 11.77
C VAL A 76 8.59 5.27 12.44
N LEU A 77 8.14 6.42 12.95
CA LEU A 77 6.98 6.46 13.86
C LEU A 77 5.66 6.26 13.12
N PHE A 78 5.44 7.06 12.06
CA PHE A 78 4.23 6.99 11.26
C PHE A 78 4.14 5.65 10.54
N ARG A 79 5.22 5.21 9.90
CA ARG A 79 5.25 3.89 9.22
C ARG A 79 4.95 2.74 10.20
N PHE A 80 5.48 2.78 11.42
CA PHE A 80 5.19 1.79 12.46
C PHE A 80 3.70 1.78 12.82
N GLY A 81 3.15 2.92 13.24
CA GLY A 81 1.75 3.00 13.65
C GLY A 81 0.78 2.71 12.50
N ASN A 82 1.08 3.22 11.31
CA ASN A 82 0.30 3.00 10.10
C ASN A 82 0.29 1.53 9.67
N GLY A 83 1.42 0.82 9.81
CA GLY A 83 1.50 -0.62 9.53
C GLY A 83 0.52 -1.43 10.38
N VAL A 84 0.42 -1.11 11.68
CA VAL A 84 -0.56 -1.73 12.59
C VAL A 84 -1.98 -1.48 12.09
N LEU A 85 -2.32 -0.23 11.76
CA LEU A 85 -3.68 0.14 11.33
C LEU A 85 -4.07 -0.50 9.98
N ILE A 86 -3.18 -0.50 8.98
CA ILE A 86 -3.45 -1.15 7.68
C ILE A 86 -3.68 -2.64 7.88
N GLY A 87 -2.84 -3.30 8.68
CA GLY A 87 -3.01 -4.71 8.97
C GLY A 87 -4.37 -4.99 9.60
N MET A 88 -4.74 -4.24 10.63
CA MET A 88 -6.04 -4.41 11.30
C MET A 88 -7.25 -4.14 10.38
N VAL A 89 -7.15 -3.19 9.44
CA VAL A 89 -8.20 -2.91 8.45
C VAL A 89 -8.35 -4.01 7.40
N SER A 90 -7.31 -4.76 7.05
CA SER A 90 -7.45 -5.82 6.04
C SER A 90 -8.52 -6.87 6.40
N ALA A 91 -8.81 -7.06 7.70
CA ALA A 91 -9.93 -7.88 8.17
C ALA A 91 -11.30 -7.34 7.71
N LEU A 92 -11.47 -6.01 7.72
CA LEU A 92 -12.67 -5.34 7.21
C LEU A 92 -12.82 -5.58 5.71
N GLU A 93 -11.73 -5.61 4.96
CA GLU A 93 -11.75 -5.88 3.52
C GLU A 93 -12.33 -7.26 3.23
N THR A 94 -11.86 -8.30 3.93
CA THR A 94 -12.41 -9.66 3.84
C THR A 94 -13.90 -9.68 4.18
N LEU A 95 -14.27 -9.09 5.33
CA LEU A 95 -15.64 -9.13 5.84
C LEU A 95 -16.62 -8.37 4.94
N CYS A 96 -16.27 -7.16 4.50
CA CYS A 96 -17.09 -6.36 3.60
C CYS A 96 -17.19 -7.00 2.21
N GLY A 97 -16.09 -7.48 1.64
CA GLY A 97 -16.08 -8.11 0.33
C GLY A 97 -16.90 -9.40 0.28
N GLN A 98 -16.68 -10.31 1.24
CA GLN A 98 -17.46 -11.55 1.31
C GLN A 98 -18.94 -11.28 1.58
N ALA A 99 -19.28 -10.32 2.47
CA ALA A 99 -20.66 -9.93 2.71
C ALA A 99 -21.31 -9.29 1.48
N PHE A 100 -20.58 -8.47 0.73
CA PHE A 100 -21.06 -7.85 -0.50
C PHE A 100 -21.33 -8.91 -1.57
N GLY A 101 -20.39 -9.83 -1.79
CA GLY A 101 -20.56 -10.98 -2.68
C GLY A 101 -21.76 -11.86 -2.33
N ALA A 102 -22.00 -12.06 -1.03
CA ALA A 102 -23.15 -12.80 -0.49
C ALA A 102 -24.45 -11.98 -0.46
N LYS A 103 -24.45 -10.74 -0.99
CA LYS A 103 -25.59 -9.79 -0.99
C LYS A 103 -26.11 -9.42 0.42
N ARG A 104 -25.29 -9.57 1.46
CA ARG A 104 -25.59 -9.16 2.84
C ARG A 104 -25.25 -7.68 3.06
N TYR A 105 -25.84 -6.80 2.25
CA TYR A 105 -25.44 -5.39 2.18
C TYR A 105 -25.51 -4.64 3.52
N HIS A 106 -26.53 -4.91 4.34
CA HIS A 106 -26.70 -4.28 5.65
C HIS A 106 -25.52 -4.53 6.60
N MET A 107 -24.79 -5.64 6.45
CA MET A 107 -23.66 -5.97 7.31
C MET A 107 -22.44 -5.10 7.05
N LEU A 108 -22.28 -4.53 5.85
CA LEU A 108 -21.11 -3.72 5.51
C LEU A 108 -21.02 -2.49 6.42
N GLY A 109 -22.14 -1.79 6.65
CA GLY A 109 -22.18 -0.63 7.53
C GLY A 109 -21.90 -0.97 8.99
N ILE A 110 -22.32 -2.16 9.44
CA ILE A 110 -22.03 -2.67 10.79
C ILE A 110 -20.53 -2.98 10.92
N TYR A 111 -19.93 -3.65 9.93
CA TYR A 111 -18.49 -3.93 9.93
C TYR A 111 -17.66 -2.66 9.88
N LEU A 112 -18.07 -1.66 9.09
CA LEU A 112 -17.42 -0.34 9.06
C LEU A 112 -17.38 0.29 10.46
N GLN A 113 -18.51 0.30 11.17
CA GLN A 113 -18.59 0.84 12.53
C GLN A 113 -17.75 0.04 13.54
N ARG A 114 -17.75 -1.30 13.46
CA ARG A 114 -16.89 -2.16 14.29
C ARG A 114 -15.41 -1.82 14.10
N SER A 115 -14.99 -1.62 12.85
CA SER A 115 -13.62 -1.25 12.54
C SER A 115 -13.26 0.14 13.04
N TRP A 116 -14.18 1.13 12.98
CA TRP A 116 -13.95 2.44 13.59
C TRP A 116 -13.67 2.34 15.08
N LEU A 117 -14.47 1.57 15.83
CA LEU A 117 -14.26 1.37 17.27
C LEU A 117 -12.90 0.72 17.55
N LEU A 118 -12.58 -0.35 16.82
CA LEU A 118 -11.34 -1.10 17.01
C LEU A 118 -10.09 -0.27 16.68
N LEU A 119 -10.12 0.45 15.56
CA LEU A 119 -8.98 1.27 15.12
C LEU A 119 -8.85 2.53 15.97
N PHE A 120 -9.96 3.10 16.47
CA PHE A 120 -9.89 4.19 17.43
C PHE A 120 -9.14 3.76 18.69
N LEU A 121 -9.55 2.63 19.29
CA LEU A 121 -8.86 2.07 20.46
C LEU A 121 -7.38 1.80 20.17
N THR A 122 -7.08 1.20 19.03
CA THR A 122 -5.70 0.88 18.63
C THR A 122 -4.86 2.14 18.45
N THR A 123 -5.38 3.14 17.72
CA THR A 123 -4.70 4.42 17.53
C THR A 123 -4.48 5.13 18.87
N SER A 124 -5.45 5.08 19.79
CA SER A 124 -5.29 5.59 21.16
C SER A 124 -4.15 4.89 21.90
N CYS A 125 -4.02 3.56 21.78
CA CYS A 125 -2.89 2.82 22.36
C CYS A 125 -1.53 3.16 21.73
N LEU A 126 -1.52 3.65 20.48
CA LEU A 126 -0.31 4.08 19.78
C LEU A 126 0.10 5.53 20.08
N LEU A 127 -0.75 6.34 20.73
CA LEU A 127 -0.43 7.75 21.04
C LEU A 127 0.88 7.97 21.81
N PRO A 128 1.27 7.14 22.80
CA PRO A 128 2.54 7.32 23.49
C PRO A 128 3.75 7.36 22.55
N LEU A 129 3.70 6.65 21.41
CA LEU A 129 4.75 6.68 20.39
C LEU A 129 5.01 8.10 19.87
N PHE A 130 3.94 8.87 19.67
CA PHE A 130 4.00 10.23 19.12
C PHE A 130 4.24 11.27 20.20
N ILE A 131 3.63 11.12 21.38
CA ILE A 131 3.78 12.04 22.52
C ILE A 131 5.22 12.02 23.04
N PHE A 132 5.84 10.84 23.13
CA PHE A 132 7.20 10.68 23.66
C PHE A 132 8.28 10.60 22.57
N THR A 133 7.97 11.09 21.36
CA THR A 133 8.87 11.03 20.19
C THR A 133 10.30 11.47 20.53
N THR A 134 10.49 12.64 21.16
CA THR A 134 11.84 13.14 21.50
C THR A 134 12.61 12.15 22.37
N LYS A 135 11.98 11.65 23.44
CA LYS A 135 12.63 10.71 24.37
C LYS A 135 12.96 9.39 23.69
N ILE A 136 12.05 8.89 22.85
CA ILE A 136 12.25 7.65 22.08
C ILE A 136 13.42 7.82 21.12
N LEU A 137 13.50 8.91 20.37
CA LEU A 137 14.57 9.13 19.40
C LEU A 137 15.94 9.35 20.07
N ILE A 138 15.99 10.08 21.18
CA ILE A 138 17.22 10.21 21.98
C ILE A 138 17.66 8.83 22.50
N ALA A 139 16.73 8.02 23.01
CA ALA A 139 17.03 6.66 23.47
C ALA A 139 17.52 5.73 22.34
N LEU A 140 17.11 5.98 21.10
CA LEU A 140 17.60 5.31 19.89
C LEU A 140 18.91 5.90 19.34
N GLY A 141 19.53 6.85 20.05
CA GLY A 141 20.82 7.44 19.70
C GLY A 141 20.78 8.52 18.63
N GLN A 142 19.61 9.12 18.36
CA GLN A 142 19.51 10.27 17.45
C GLN A 142 20.04 11.55 18.09
N ASP A 143 20.53 12.47 17.25
CA ASP A 143 20.95 13.80 17.67
C ASP A 143 19.82 14.54 18.40
N GLU A 144 20.16 15.21 19.50
CA GLU A 144 19.20 15.84 20.40
C GLU A 144 18.40 16.96 19.70
N LYS A 145 19.04 17.75 18.82
CA LYS A 145 18.34 18.84 18.11
C LYS A 145 17.32 18.27 17.13
N ILE A 146 17.69 17.22 16.39
CA ILE A 146 16.79 16.52 15.48
C ILE A 146 15.63 15.89 16.28
N ALA A 147 15.93 15.24 17.41
CA ALA A 147 14.92 14.59 18.25
C ALA A 147 13.92 15.57 18.88
N ILE A 148 14.34 16.79 19.24
CA ILE A 148 13.45 17.84 19.74
C ILE A 148 12.48 18.29 18.64
N VAL A 149 12.98 18.58 17.44
CA VAL A 149 12.15 18.98 16.29
C VAL A 149 11.21 17.84 15.88
N ALA A 150 11.69 16.60 15.87
CA ALA A 150 10.88 15.42 15.62
C ALA A 150 9.79 15.26 16.69
N GLY A 151 10.09 15.60 17.94
CA GLY A 151 9.11 15.72 19.02
C GLY A 151 7.95 16.63 18.67
N TYR A 152 8.26 17.85 18.24
CA TYR A 152 7.26 18.81 17.78
C TYR A 152 6.43 18.25 16.62
N ILE A 153 7.07 17.71 15.58
CA ILE A 153 6.40 17.10 14.43
C ILE A 153 5.51 15.92 14.85
N GLY A 154 5.99 15.08 15.77
CA GLY A 154 5.28 13.91 16.28
C GLY A 154 3.91 14.25 16.84
N HIS A 155 3.76 15.39 17.53
CA HIS A 155 2.46 15.85 18.04
C HIS A 155 1.48 16.18 16.91
N TRP A 156 1.95 16.74 15.79
CA TRP A 156 1.11 16.99 14.60
C TRP A 156 0.70 15.69 13.91
N PHE A 157 1.57 14.68 13.92
CA PHE A 157 1.30 13.37 13.33
C PHE A 157 0.19 12.60 14.06
N ILE A 158 -0.14 12.95 15.30
CA ILE A 158 -1.32 12.42 16.00
C ILE A 158 -2.59 12.66 15.18
N PHE A 159 -2.76 13.87 14.63
CA PHE A 159 -3.93 14.20 13.80
C PHE A 159 -3.95 13.39 12.49
N ILE A 160 -2.78 13.13 11.91
CA ILE A 160 -2.66 12.30 10.71
C ILE A 160 -3.04 10.86 11.05
N MET A 161 -2.55 10.32 12.17
CA MET A 161 -2.87 8.95 12.62
C MET A 161 -4.36 8.72 12.82
N PHE A 162 -5.08 9.65 13.45
CA PHE A 162 -6.54 9.55 13.57
C PHE A 162 -7.26 9.61 12.23
N SER A 163 -6.72 10.37 11.27
CA SER A 163 -7.26 10.41 9.91
C SER A 163 -7.20 9.03 9.23
N MET A 164 -6.16 8.23 9.51
CA MET A 164 -5.96 6.91 8.89
C MET A 164 -7.08 5.93 9.20
N ILE A 165 -7.75 6.10 10.36
CA ILE A 165 -8.93 5.31 10.73
C ILE A 165 -10.00 5.42 9.66
N ILE A 166 -10.40 6.65 9.33
CA ILE A 166 -11.42 6.93 8.33
C ILE A 166 -10.90 6.57 6.94
N SER A 167 -9.66 6.96 6.64
CA SER A 167 -9.06 6.72 5.33
C SER A 167 -9.13 5.26 4.93
N PHE A 168 -8.64 4.36 5.78
CA PHE A 168 -8.60 2.95 5.45
C PHE A 168 -9.96 2.28 5.49
N THR A 169 -10.77 2.58 6.51
CA THR A 169 -12.06 1.90 6.67
C THR A 169 -13.07 2.30 5.60
N CYS A 170 -13.17 3.60 5.28
CA CYS A 170 -14.04 4.07 4.21
C CYS A 170 -13.54 3.60 2.84
N GLN A 171 -12.22 3.57 2.62
CA GLN A 171 -11.66 2.98 1.40
C GLN A 171 -12.09 1.52 1.26
N MET A 172 -11.82 0.64 2.22
CA MET A 172 -12.21 -0.78 2.11
C MET A 172 -13.72 -0.96 1.93
N PHE A 173 -14.52 -0.18 2.65
CA PHE A 173 -15.98 -0.19 2.50
C PHE A 173 -16.42 0.20 1.08
N LEU A 174 -15.83 1.24 0.48
CA LEU A 174 -16.17 1.66 -0.88
C LEU A 174 -15.58 0.74 -1.96
N GLN A 175 -14.37 0.24 -1.74
CA GLN A 175 -13.66 -0.64 -2.67
C GLN A 175 -14.35 -1.99 -2.82
N SER A 176 -14.80 -2.61 -1.71
CA SER A 176 -15.59 -3.85 -1.75
C SER A 176 -16.84 -3.75 -2.62
N GLN A 177 -17.43 -2.56 -2.70
CA GLN A 177 -18.61 -2.23 -3.52
C GLN A 177 -18.27 -1.76 -4.95
N SER A 178 -16.99 -1.78 -5.34
CA SER A 178 -16.49 -1.23 -6.61
C SER A 178 -16.73 0.27 -6.82
N LYS A 179 -16.87 1.06 -5.74
CA LYS A 179 -17.06 2.53 -5.78
C LYS A 179 -15.74 3.31 -5.72
N ASN A 180 -14.70 2.79 -6.36
CA ASN A 180 -13.32 3.27 -6.21
C ASN A 180 -13.08 4.66 -6.83
N MET A 181 -13.87 5.05 -7.84
CA MET A 181 -13.70 6.35 -8.52
C MET A 181 -13.85 7.54 -7.58
N VAL A 182 -14.74 7.45 -6.58
CA VAL A 182 -14.92 8.51 -5.58
C VAL A 182 -13.64 8.71 -4.77
N ILE A 183 -12.97 7.61 -4.40
CA ILE A 183 -11.70 7.64 -3.68
C ILE A 183 -10.63 8.32 -4.53
N ALA A 184 -10.55 7.96 -5.81
CA ALA A 184 -9.56 8.54 -6.73
C ALA A 184 -9.79 10.05 -6.95
N TYR A 185 -11.03 10.49 -7.19
CA TYR A 185 -11.31 11.92 -7.36
C TYR A 185 -10.99 12.74 -6.11
N LEU A 186 -11.33 12.23 -4.93
CA LEU A 186 -10.99 12.89 -3.66
C LEU A 186 -9.48 12.92 -3.42
N ALA A 187 -8.75 11.86 -3.79
CA ALA A 187 -7.29 11.84 -3.73
C ALA A 187 -6.65 12.82 -4.72
N ALA A 188 -7.22 12.98 -5.92
CA ALA A 188 -6.75 13.93 -6.94
C ALA A 188 -6.97 15.38 -6.48
N PHE A 189 -8.15 15.67 -5.94
CA PHE A 189 -8.46 16.98 -5.37
C PHE A 189 -7.52 17.31 -4.22
N SER A 190 -7.32 16.36 -3.29
CA SER A 190 -6.46 16.55 -2.14
C SER A 190 -5.00 16.84 -2.50
N ILE A 191 -4.38 16.05 -3.40
CA ILE A 191 -2.98 16.31 -3.78
C ILE A 191 -2.83 17.66 -4.50
N GLY A 192 -3.80 18.05 -5.34
CA GLY A 192 -3.80 19.37 -5.97
C GLY A 192 -3.88 20.51 -4.95
N THR A 193 -4.81 20.40 -3.98
CA THR A 193 -4.92 21.35 -2.87
C THR A 193 -3.65 21.36 -2.01
N HIS A 194 -3.05 20.21 -1.74
CA HIS A 194 -1.85 20.08 -0.93
C HIS A 194 -0.64 20.76 -1.57
N ILE A 195 -0.42 20.63 -2.88
CA ILE A 195 0.65 21.33 -3.58
C ILE A 195 0.46 22.85 -3.44
N CYS A 196 -0.76 23.34 -3.70
CA CYS A 196 -1.09 24.76 -3.62
C CYS A 196 -0.91 25.32 -2.20
N LEU A 197 -1.44 24.63 -1.19
CA LEU A 197 -1.34 25.04 0.21
C LEU A 197 0.10 24.94 0.73
N SER A 198 0.84 23.90 0.36
CA SER A 198 2.24 23.78 0.77
C SER A 198 3.04 24.95 0.24
N TRP A 199 2.91 25.28 -1.05
CA TRP A 199 3.54 26.47 -1.62
C TRP A 199 3.10 27.77 -0.94
N LEU A 200 1.79 27.98 -0.75
CA LEU A 200 1.26 29.20 -0.17
C LEU A 200 1.74 29.39 1.27
N LEU A 201 1.57 28.39 2.12
CA LEU A 201 1.85 28.47 3.55
C LEU A 201 3.36 28.52 3.83
N THR A 202 4.17 27.76 3.09
CA THR A 202 5.61 27.66 3.37
C THR A 202 6.43 28.72 2.62
N MET A 203 6.16 28.98 1.34
CA MET A 203 7.00 29.85 0.51
C MET A 203 6.49 31.29 0.48
N LYS A 204 5.18 31.50 0.36
CA LYS A 204 4.59 32.85 0.24
C LYS A 204 4.35 33.49 1.60
N LEU A 205 3.65 32.80 2.49
CA LEU A 205 3.34 33.30 3.83
C LEU A 205 4.46 33.04 4.85
N LYS A 206 5.44 32.20 4.51
CA LYS A 206 6.62 31.89 5.34
C LYS A 206 6.27 31.42 6.75
N TYR A 207 5.21 30.62 6.89
CA TYR A 207 4.83 30.00 8.17
C TYR A 207 5.73 28.82 8.56
N GLY A 208 6.81 28.57 7.81
CA GLY A 208 7.81 27.55 8.11
C GLY A 208 7.19 26.17 8.31
N LEU A 209 7.65 25.47 9.36
CA LEU A 209 7.30 24.08 9.61
C LEU A 209 5.79 23.91 9.90
N ILE A 210 5.18 24.89 10.57
CA ILE A 210 3.73 24.89 10.85
C ILE A 210 2.94 24.86 9.54
N GLY A 211 3.34 25.69 8.57
CA GLY A 211 2.68 25.72 7.25
C GLY A 211 2.74 24.38 6.53
N ALA A 212 3.90 23.72 6.55
CA ALA A 212 4.08 22.40 5.94
C ALA A 212 3.21 21.33 6.63
N LEU A 213 3.24 21.28 7.96
CA LEU A 213 2.46 20.30 8.75
C LEU A 213 0.95 20.51 8.59
N LEU A 214 0.48 21.76 8.59
CA LEU A 214 -0.93 22.08 8.39
C LEU A 214 -1.42 21.64 7.01
N SER A 215 -0.66 21.95 5.96
CA SER A 215 -0.97 21.50 4.59
C SER A 215 -1.01 19.96 4.51
N THR A 216 -0.10 19.28 5.20
CA THR A 216 -0.04 17.81 5.25
C THR A 216 -1.28 17.23 5.93
N ILE A 217 -1.66 17.74 7.11
CA ILE A 217 -2.87 17.29 7.82
C ILE A 217 -4.12 17.46 6.94
N LEU A 218 -4.27 18.61 6.30
CA LEU A 218 -5.41 18.86 5.41
C LEU A 218 -5.44 17.87 4.24
N ALA A 219 -4.29 17.55 3.65
CA ALA A 219 -4.20 16.57 2.57
C ALA A 219 -4.68 15.17 2.98
N TYR A 220 -4.43 14.77 4.23
CA TYR A 220 -4.95 13.51 4.76
C TYR A 220 -6.44 13.58 5.11
N TRP A 221 -6.92 14.70 5.65
CA TRP A 221 -8.31 14.83 6.11
C TRP A 221 -9.32 15.15 5.00
N ILE A 222 -8.95 15.89 3.95
CA ILE A 222 -9.86 16.25 2.84
C ILE A 222 -10.50 15.00 2.20
N PRO A 223 -9.74 13.97 1.77
CA PRO A 223 -10.35 12.76 1.23
C PRO A 223 -11.23 12.02 2.23
N ASN A 224 -10.87 12.06 3.51
CA ASN A 224 -11.60 11.34 4.55
C ASN A 224 -12.96 11.97 4.83
N ILE A 225 -13.01 13.30 4.92
CA ILE A 225 -14.27 14.05 5.07
C ILE A 225 -15.15 13.82 3.84
N GLY A 226 -14.59 13.91 2.63
CA GLY A 226 -15.33 13.63 1.40
C GLY A 226 -15.89 12.21 1.33
N GLN A 227 -15.11 11.21 1.74
CA GLN A 227 -15.56 9.82 1.81
C GLN A 227 -16.65 9.61 2.85
N LEU A 228 -16.52 10.21 4.04
CA LEU A 228 -17.56 10.15 5.08
C LEU A 228 -18.86 10.75 4.58
N ILE A 229 -18.82 11.96 4.01
CA ILE A 229 -20.00 12.61 3.43
C ILE A 229 -20.62 11.71 2.35
N PHE A 230 -19.80 11.14 1.46
CA PHE A 230 -20.33 10.25 0.42
C PHE A 230 -21.01 9.00 1.01
N VAL A 231 -20.43 8.39 2.04
CA VAL A 231 -20.99 7.20 2.69
C VAL A 231 -22.30 7.54 3.44
N THR A 232 -22.31 8.62 4.22
CA THR A 232 -23.41 8.95 5.13
C THR A 232 -24.54 9.73 4.47
N CYS A 233 -24.25 10.58 3.46
CA CYS A 233 -25.22 11.44 2.79
C CYS A 233 -25.81 10.82 1.51
N GLY A 234 -25.93 9.49 1.46
CA GLY A 234 -26.72 8.81 0.43
C GLY A 234 -25.95 8.25 -0.77
N GLY A 235 -24.62 8.31 -0.81
CA GLY A 235 -23.82 7.59 -1.81
C GLY A 235 -23.82 6.06 -1.60
N CYS A 236 -24.19 5.57 -0.41
CA CYS A 236 -24.19 4.15 -0.04
C CYS A 236 -25.48 3.67 0.65
N LYS A 237 -26.66 4.05 0.11
CA LYS A 237 -27.98 3.78 0.76
C LYS A 237 -28.27 2.32 1.09
N ASP A 238 -27.75 1.36 0.31
CA ASP A 238 -28.02 -0.07 0.52
C ASP A 238 -27.12 -0.70 1.58
N THR A 239 -25.92 -0.14 1.77
CA THR A 239 -24.86 -0.69 2.62
C THR A 239 -24.64 0.11 3.89
N TRP A 240 -25.05 1.38 3.91
CA TRP A 240 -25.06 2.26 5.07
C TRP A 240 -26.51 2.64 5.45
N LYS A 241 -26.95 2.18 6.63
CA LYS A 241 -28.28 2.46 7.19
C LYS A 241 -28.22 3.37 8.43
N GLY A 242 -27.08 4.02 8.67
CA GLY A 242 -26.83 4.82 9.87
C GLY A 242 -26.14 4.03 10.98
N PHE A 243 -25.96 4.69 12.12
CA PHE A 243 -25.32 4.11 13.30
C PHE A 243 -26.18 3.00 13.92
N SER A 244 -25.55 1.93 14.40
CA SER A 244 -26.23 0.78 14.96
C SER A 244 -25.52 0.26 16.21
N MET A 245 -26.29 -0.08 17.24
CA MET A 245 -25.76 -0.76 18.44
C MET A 245 -25.19 -2.16 18.16
N LEU A 246 -25.49 -2.74 16.99
CA LEU A 246 -24.87 -3.99 16.54
C LEU A 246 -23.35 -3.86 16.31
N ALA A 247 -22.85 -2.62 16.20
CA ALA A 247 -21.41 -2.35 16.17
C ALA A 247 -20.69 -2.77 17.46
N PHE A 248 -21.37 -2.89 18.59
CA PHE A 248 -20.76 -3.28 19.87
C PHE A 248 -20.89 -4.79 20.17
N LYS A 249 -21.58 -5.55 19.32
CA LYS A 249 -21.75 -7.00 19.48
C LYS A 249 -20.72 -7.78 18.66
N ASP A 250 -20.34 -8.95 19.15
CA ASP A 250 -19.46 -9.91 18.45
C ASP A 250 -18.15 -9.29 17.91
N LEU A 251 -17.48 -8.48 18.74
CA LEU A 251 -16.22 -7.84 18.38
C LEU A 251 -15.04 -8.82 18.36
N TRP A 252 -15.07 -9.89 19.17
CA TRP A 252 -13.94 -10.79 19.36
C TRP A 252 -13.43 -11.46 18.07
N PRO A 253 -14.28 -12.00 17.17
CA PRO A 253 -13.82 -12.53 15.88
C PRO A 253 -13.12 -11.47 15.01
N VAL A 254 -13.63 -10.25 15.01
CA VAL A 254 -13.04 -9.12 14.27
C VAL A 254 -11.68 -8.76 14.87
N VAL A 255 -11.58 -8.67 16.20
CA VAL A 255 -10.32 -8.43 16.92
C VAL A 255 -9.27 -9.49 16.58
N LYS A 256 -9.62 -10.78 16.64
CA LYS A 256 -8.68 -11.88 16.35
C LYS A 256 -8.15 -11.82 14.91
N LEU A 257 -9.03 -11.55 13.95
CA LEU A 257 -8.67 -11.42 12.55
C LEU A 257 -7.79 -10.18 12.33
N SER A 258 -8.20 -9.02 12.85
CA SER A 258 -7.45 -7.78 12.78
C SER A 258 -6.06 -7.88 13.43
N LEU A 259 -5.91 -8.56 14.57
CA LEU A 259 -4.62 -8.74 15.23
C LEU A 259 -3.67 -9.60 14.38
N SER A 260 -4.18 -10.70 13.80
CA SER A 260 -3.40 -11.57 12.91
C SER A 260 -2.90 -10.81 11.68
N SER A 261 -3.79 -10.02 11.08
CA SER A 261 -3.44 -9.19 9.93
C SER A 261 -2.51 -8.02 10.29
N GLY A 262 -2.69 -7.42 11.47
CA GLY A 262 -1.77 -6.45 12.06
C GLY A 262 -0.36 -6.99 12.11
N ALA A 263 -0.19 -8.17 12.71
CA ALA A 263 1.10 -8.85 12.79
C ALA A 263 1.70 -9.14 11.40
N MET A 264 0.92 -9.69 10.47
CA MET A 264 1.37 -10.02 9.10
C MET A 264 2.03 -8.81 8.41
N LEU A 265 1.36 -7.66 8.43
CA LEU A 265 1.81 -6.47 7.72
C LEU A 265 2.91 -5.72 8.46
N CYS A 266 2.86 -5.71 9.81
CA CYS A 266 3.95 -5.18 10.63
C CYS A 266 5.27 -5.91 10.36
N LEU A 267 5.24 -7.25 10.29
CA LEU A 267 6.41 -8.06 9.97
C LEU A 267 6.98 -7.74 8.58
N GLU A 268 6.12 -7.54 7.58
CA GLU A 268 6.54 -7.17 6.22
C GLU A 268 7.17 -5.76 6.17
N LEU A 269 6.63 -4.81 6.95
CA LEU A 269 7.12 -3.44 6.98
C LEU A 269 8.38 -3.26 7.84
N TRP A 270 8.47 -3.92 9.01
CA TRP A 270 9.55 -3.73 9.97
C TRP A 270 10.83 -4.46 9.57
N TYR A 271 10.75 -5.52 8.76
CA TYR A 271 11.92 -6.16 8.16
C TYR A 271 12.79 -5.14 7.41
N ASN A 272 12.17 -4.24 6.64
CA ASN A 272 12.89 -3.21 5.90
C ASN A 272 13.63 -2.23 6.83
N THR A 273 13.03 -1.87 7.97
CA THR A 273 13.70 -1.01 8.97
C THR A 273 14.91 -1.73 9.58
N ILE A 274 14.82 -3.03 9.85
CA ILE A 274 15.94 -3.83 10.34
C ILE A 274 17.06 -3.88 9.30
N LEU A 275 16.74 -4.11 8.02
CA LEU A 275 17.74 -4.07 6.95
C LEU A 275 18.44 -2.70 6.88
N VAL A 276 17.69 -1.60 6.91
CA VAL A 276 18.25 -0.25 6.90
C VAL A 276 19.20 -0.03 8.08
N LEU A 277 18.79 -0.41 9.29
CA LEU A 277 19.64 -0.33 10.49
C LEU A 277 20.90 -1.19 10.38
N LEU A 278 20.78 -2.41 9.84
CA LEU A 278 21.93 -3.29 9.60
C LEU A 278 22.86 -2.72 8.53
N THR A 279 22.36 -2.02 7.51
CA THR A 279 23.20 -1.41 6.46
C THR A 279 23.89 -0.12 6.89
N GLY A 280 23.38 0.58 7.91
CA GLY A 280 23.93 1.83 8.43
C GLY A 280 25.34 1.73 9.06
N ASN A 281 25.88 0.52 9.22
CA ASN A 281 27.21 0.26 9.79
C ASN A 281 28.29 -0.10 8.74
N LEU A 282 28.02 0.04 7.44
CA LEU A 282 28.97 -0.30 6.37
C LEU A 282 29.98 0.85 6.10
N LYS A 283 31.27 0.52 5.90
CA LYS A 283 32.35 1.49 5.62
C LYS A 283 32.36 1.92 4.14
N ASN A 284 32.63 3.21 3.88
CA ASN A 284 32.45 3.93 2.60
C ASN A 284 30.98 3.99 2.18
N ALA A 285 30.20 4.67 3.01
CA ALA A 285 28.76 4.57 3.05
C ALA A 285 28.04 5.50 2.06
N GLU A 286 28.58 6.69 1.77
CA GLU A 286 27.83 7.76 1.10
C GLU A 286 27.38 7.38 -0.32
N ILE A 287 28.30 7.02 -1.22
CA ILE A 287 27.96 6.65 -2.62
C ILE A 287 27.02 5.43 -2.68
N ALA A 288 27.27 4.41 -1.86
CA ALA A 288 26.46 3.20 -1.83
C ALA A 288 25.07 3.45 -1.20
N ILE A 289 24.99 4.30 -0.18
CA ILE A 289 23.74 4.72 0.45
C ILE A 289 22.92 5.57 -0.52
N ASP A 290 23.54 6.50 -1.24
CA ASP A 290 22.86 7.36 -2.20
C ASP A 290 22.32 6.53 -3.37
N ALA A 291 23.12 5.63 -3.92
CA ALA A 291 22.67 4.70 -4.95
C ALA A 291 21.54 3.80 -4.46
N PHE A 292 21.66 3.26 -3.24
CA PHE A 292 20.62 2.44 -2.61
C PHE A 292 19.33 3.23 -2.35
N ALA A 293 19.42 4.49 -1.91
CA ALA A 293 18.29 5.37 -1.70
C ALA A 293 17.55 5.67 -3.01
N ILE A 294 18.28 5.85 -4.12
CA ILE A 294 17.69 5.98 -5.46
C ILE A 294 16.95 4.69 -5.83
N CYS A 295 17.57 3.52 -5.65
CA CYS A 295 16.93 2.23 -5.90
C CYS A 295 15.65 2.03 -5.06
N LEU A 296 15.69 2.38 -3.77
CA LEU A 296 14.53 2.31 -2.88
C LEU A 296 13.40 3.24 -3.31
N ASN A 297 13.71 4.46 -3.77
CA ASN A 297 12.71 5.39 -4.29
C ASN A 297 12.03 4.83 -5.55
N ILE A 298 12.82 4.28 -6.47
CA ILE A 298 12.30 3.60 -7.67
C ILE A 298 11.38 2.44 -7.27
N ASN A 299 11.82 1.60 -6.33
CA ASN A 299 11.02 0.48 -5.86
C ASN A 299 9.73 0.96 -5.19
N ALA A 300 9.78 2.04 -4.40
CA ALA A 300 8.62 2.60 -3.72
C ALA A 300 7.52 3.04 -4.71
N TRP A 301 7.89 3.66 -5.84
CA TRP A 301 6.93 4.04 -6.88
C TRP A 301 6.31 2.82 -7.58
N GLN A 302 7.13 1.82 -7.91
CA GLN A 302 6.61 0.58 -8.48
C GLN A 302 5.68 -0.15 -7.51
N MET A 303 6.01 -0.14 -6.21
CA MET A 303 5.19 -0.73 -5.16
C MET A 303 3.78 -0.12 -5.12
N MET A 304 3.59 1.15 -5.50
CA MET A 304 2.24 1.75 -5.58
C MET A 304 1.35 1.06 -6.63
N ILE A 305 1.94 0.56 -7.72
CA ILE A 305 1.23 -0.26 -8.71
C ILE A 305 0.83 -1.59 -8.08
N SER A 306 1.78 -2.29 -7.47
CA SER A 306 1.55 -3.59 -6.85
C SER A 306 0.53 -3.54 -5.72
N LEU A 307 0.55 -2.49 -4.88
CA LEU A 307 -0.44 -2.27 -3.83
C LEU A 307 -1.85 -2.00 -4.40
N GLY A 308 -1.95 -1.38 -5.57
CA GLY A 308 -3.23 -1.23 -6.27
C GLY A 308 -3.78 -2.58 -6.77
N PHE A 309 -2.91 -3.45 -7.29
CA PHE A 309 -3.29 -4.83 -7.63
C PHE A 309 -3.60 -5.68 -6.39
N LEU A 310 -2.91 -5.50 -5.28
CA LEU A 310 -3.23 -6.14 -4.00
C LEU A 310 -4.68 -5.85 -3.59
N ALA A 311 -5.07 -4.57 -3.58
CA ALA A 311 -6.45 -4.17 -3.25
C ALA A 311 -7.46 -4.78 -4.23
N ALA A 312 -7.15 -4.76 -5.53
CA ALA A 312 -8.03 -5.36 -6.52
C ALA A 312 -8.15 -6.89 -6.37
N ALA A 313 -7.05 -7.58 -6.03
CA ALA A 313 -7.04 -9.02 -5.76
C ALA A 313 -7.97 -9.35 -4.60
N SER A 314 -7.78 -8.63 -3.50
CA SER A 314 -8.53 -8.82 -2.26
C SER A 314 -10.03 -8.59 -2.48
N VAL A 315 -10.42 -7.49 -3.14
CA VAL A 315 -11.82 -7.20 -3.49
C VAL A 315 -12.42 -8.26 -4.42
N ARG A 316 -11.72 -8.64 -5.51
CA ARG A 316 -12.27 -9.60 -6.47
C ARG A 316 -12.43 -10.98 -5.84
N VAL A 317 -11.42 -11.47 -5.13
CA VAL A 317 -11.44 -12.79 -4.47
C VAL A 317 -12.51 -12.85 -3.37
N SER A 318 -12.56 -11.85 -2.49
CA SER A 318 -13.57 -11.80 -1.42
C SER A 318 -15.00 -11.74 -1.97
N ASN A 319 -15.25 -10.93 -3.00
CA ASN A 319 -16.57 -10.84 -3.64
C ASN A 319 -16.98 -12.17 -4.32
N GLU A 320 -16.09 -12.82 -5.06
CA GLU A 320 -16.41 -14.09 -5.73
C GLU A 320 -16.55 -15.25 -4.73
N LEU A 321 -15.79 -15.24 -3.62
CA LEU A 321 -15.97 -16.17 -2.51
C LEU A 321 -17.31 -15.97 -1.81
N GLY A 322 -17.67 -14.73 -1.52
CA GLY A 322 -18.98 -14.38 -0.96
C GLY A 322 -20.15 -14.83 -1.83
N ARG A 323 -19.96 -14.82 -3.15
CA ARG A 323 -20.94 -15.32 -4.13
C ARG A 323 -21.05 -16.85 -4.18
N GLY A 324 -20.10 -17.57 -3.57
CA GLY A 324 -20.07 -19.04 -3.54
C GLY A 324 -19.57 -19.71 -4.83
N SER A 325 -18.87 -18.98 -5.71
CA SER A 325 -18.42 -19.50 -7.02
C SER A 325 -16.93 -19.85 -7.04
N SER A 326 -16.57 -21.10 -6.75
CA SER A 326 -15.17 -21.57 -6.78
C SER A 326 -14.51 -21.41 -8.16
N LYS A 327 -15.26 -21.61 -9.25
CA LYS A 327 -14.77 -21.42 -10.62
C LYS A 327 -14.43 -19.96 -10.91
N SER A 328 -15.27 -19.03 -10.46
CA SER A 328 -15.03 -17.60 -10.66
C SER A 328 -13.87 -17.09 -9.82
N VAL A 329 -13.73 -17.56 -8.58
CA VAL A 329 -12.56 -17.24 -7.74
C VAL A 329 -11.26 -17.65 -8.42
N LYS A 330 -11.16 -18.90 -8.89
CA LYS A 330 -9.95 -19.38 -9.61
C LYS A 330 -9.67 -18.57 -10.86
N PHE A 331 -10.71 -18.22 -11.62
CA PHE A 331 -10.56 -17.40 -12.82
C PHE A 331 -10.08 -15.98 -12.50
N SER A 332 -10.65 -15.32 -11.47
CA SER A 332 -10.20 -14.01 -11.01
C SER A 332 -8.74 -14.02 -10.55
N ILE A 333 -8.32 -15.04 -9.79
CA ILE A 333 -6.93 -15.23 -9.35
C ILE A 333 -5.99 -15.34 -10.55
N MET A 334 -6.36 -16.17 -11.54
CA MET A 334 -5.56 -16.34 -12.75
C MET A 334 -5.40 -15.03 -13.52
N ILE A 335 -6.50 -14.34 -13.80
CA ILE A 335 -6.47 -13.09 -14.58
C ILE A 335 -5.65 -12.01 -13.88
N ILE A 336 -5.84 -11.81 -12.57
CA ILE A 336 -5.12 -10.77 -11.85
C ILE A 336 -3.63 -11.07 -11.72
N THR A 337 -3.26 -12.32 -11.43
CA THR A 337 -1.85 -12.73 -11.30
C THR A 337 -1.12 -12.58 -12.64
N LEU A 338 -1.74 -13.02 -13.74
CA LEU A 338 -1.17 -12.85 -15.08
C LEU A 338 -1.05 -11.38 -15.47
N THR A 339 -2.07 -10.57 -15.18
CA THR A 339 -2.04 -9.12 -15.50
C THR A 339 -0.91 -8.43 -14.76
N SER A 340 -0.78 -8.69 -13.45
CA SER A 340 0.26 -8.10 -12.61
C SER A 340 1.66 -8.57 -13.03
N LEU A 341 1.82 -9.86 -13.32
CA LEU A 341 3.07 -10.42 -13.83
C LEU A 341 3.46 -9.80 -15.17
N CYS A 342 2.54 -9.63 -16.11
CA CYS A 342 2.81 -8.97 -17.39
C CYS A 342 3.30 -7.53 -17.19
N ILE A 343 2.66 -6.77 -16.31
CA ILE A 343 3.10 -5.41 -15.97
C ILE A 343 4.47 -5.44 -15.31
N GLY A 344 4.70 -6.38 -14.37
CA GLY A 344 5.98 -6.62 -13.72
C GLY A 344 7.11 -6.92 -14.70
N CYS A 345 6.86 -7.77 -15.70
CA CYS A 345 7.82 -8.05 -16.78
C CYS A 345 8.12 -6.81 -17.62
N VAL A 346 7.10 -6.00 -17.93
CA VAL A 346 7.29 -4.74 -18.66
C VAL A 346 8.14 -3.77 -17.84
N THR A 347 7.83 -3.56 -16.56
CA THR A 347 8.64 -2.69 -15.70
C THR A 347 10.05 -3.24 -15.49
N PHE A 348 10.21 -4.55 -15.32
CA PHE A 348 11.51 -5.22 -15.24
C PHE A 348 12.40 -4.90 -16.46
N VAL A 349 11.87 -5.11 -17.67
CA VAL A 349 12.61 -4.81 -18.91
C VAL A 349 12.90 -3.33 -19.04
N LEU A 350 11.92 -2.46 -18.76
CA LEU A 350 12.11 -1.01 -18.82
C LEU A 350 13.22 -0.53 -17.87
N PHE A 351 13.24 -1.00 -16.62
CA PHE A 351 14.27 -0.62 -15.66
C PHE A 351 15.65 -1.14 -16.04
N LEU A 352 15.76 -2.39 -16.53
CA LEU A 352 17.04 -2.91 -17.00
C LEU A 352 17.59 -2.15 -18.22
N CYS A 353 16.73 -1.77 -19.16
CA CYS A 353 17.13 -1.03 -20.35
C CYS A 353 17.47 0.44 -20.04
N LEU A 354 16.76 1.06 -19.09
CA LEU A 354 16.90 2.47 -18.77
C LEU A 354 17.83 2.75 -17.59
N ARG A 355 18.37 1.73 -16.90
CA ARG A 355 19.18 1.89 -15.67
C ARG A 355 20.25 2.97 -15.74
N GLY A 356 20.99 3.02 -16.85
CA GLY A 356 22.06 3.99 -17.04
C GLY A 356 21.59 5.42 -17.23
N ARG A 357 20.34 5.66 -17.65
CA ARG A 357 19.75 7.01 -17.77
C ARG A 357 18.94 7.40 -16.55
N LEU A 358 18.28 6.41 -15.95
CA LEU A 358 17.33 6.62 -14.86
C LEU A 358 18.06 7.03 -13.58
N ALA A 359 19.29 6.58 -13.37
CA ALA A 359 20.15 7.04 -12.27
C ALA A 359 20.39 8.57 -12.33
N TYR A 360 20.69 9.11 -13.51
CA TYR A 360 20.97 10.54 -13.69
C TYR A 360 19.77 11.47 -13.57
N VAL A 361 18.56 10.92 -13.41
CA VAL A 361 17.39 11.72 -12.99
C VAL A 361 17.50 12.15 -11.53
N PHE A 362 18.24 11.39 -10.71
CA PHE A 362 18.34 11.60 -9.27
C PHE A 362 19.70 12.11 -8.80
N THR A 363 20.74 12.00 -9.62
CA THR A 363 22.10 12.43 -9.26
C THR A 363 22.87 12.94 -10.47
N GLU A 364 23.74 13.92 -10.26
CA GLU A 364 24.71 14.38 -11.26
C GLU A 364 26.07 13.67 -11.11
N SER A 365 26.26 12.89 -10.03
CA SER A 365 27.51 12.16 -9.78
C SER A 365 27.59 10.90 -10.63
N GLU A 366 28.64 10.80 -11.47
CA GLU A 366 28.94 9.58 -12.22
C GLU A 366 29.19 8.36 -11.31
N GLU A 367 29.81 8.56 -10.15
CA GLU A 367 30.10 7.47 -9.21
C GLU A 367 28.82 6.87 -8.63
N VAL A 368 27.87 7.73 -8.23
CA VAL A 368 26.54 7.29 -7.77
C VAL A 368 25.75 6.67 -8.93
N GLY A 369 25.83 7.27 -10.12
CA GLY A 369 25.20 6.75 -11.33
C GLY A 369 25.64 5.33 -11.68
N ASN A 370 26.95 5.07 -11.67
CA ASN A 370 27.51 3.74 -11.92
C ASN A 370 27.10 2.73 -10.83
N ALA A 371 27.15 3.12 -9.56
CA ALA A 371 26.69 2.26 -8.47
C ALA A 371 25.20 1.85 -8.61
N VAL A 372 24.33 2.76 -9.07
CA VAL A 372 22.93 2.43 -9.38
C VAL A 372 22.84 1.43 -10.54
N VAL A 373 23.66 1.57 -11.59
CA VAL A 373 23.69 0.65 -12.73
C VAL A 373 24.08 -0.76 -12.30
N ASP A 374 25.01 -0.88 -11.35
CA ASP A 374 25.49 -2.16 -10.82
C ASP A 374 24.42 -2.84 -9.94
N LEU A 375 23.68 -2.04 -9.14
CA LEU A 375 22.56 -2.53 -8.33
C LEU A 375 21.29 -2.85 -9.13
N SER A 376 21.15 -2.27 -10.33
CA SER A 376 19.93 -2.33 -11.13
C SER A 376 19.46 -3.75 -11.50
N PRO A 377 20.32 -4.75 -11.78
CA PRO A 377 19.86 -6.12 -12.01
C PRO A 377 19.15 -6.73 -10.80
N LEU A 378 19.70 -6.52 -9.59
CA LEU A 378 19.07 -6.96 -8.35
C LEU A 378 17.75 -6.22 -8.12
N LEU A 379 17.74 -4.90 -8.31
CA LEU A 379 16.53 -4.09 -8.21
C LEU A 379 15.45 -4.55 -9.20
N ALA A 380 15.81 -4.82 -10.45
CA ALA A 380 14.86 -5.28 -11.46
C ALA A 380 14.24 -6.62 -11.04
N CYS A 381 15.05 -7.59 -10.62
CA CYS A 381 14.56 -8.85 -10.08
C CYS A 381 13.60 -8.64 -8.90
N SER A 382 13.94 -7.74 -7.96
CA SER A 382 13.05 -7.36 -6.85
C SER A 382 11.73 -6.78 -7.36
N ILE A 383 11.75 -5.87 -8.33
CA ILE A 383 10.55 -5.28 -8.95
C ILE A 383 9.63 -6.35 -9.56
N LEU A 384 10.21 -7.35 -10.23
CA LEU A 384 9.43 -8.45 -10.81
C LEU A 384 8.74 -9.27 -9.71
N LEU A 385 9.46 -9.62 -8.65
CA LEU A 385 8.89 -10.36 -7.51
C LEU A 385 7.84 -9.53 -6.75
N ASP A 386 8.12 -8.24 -6.55
CA ASP A 386 7.24 -7.26 -5.92
C ASP A 386 5.99 -6.97 -6.75
N SER A 387 5.93 -7.36 -8.03
CA SER A 387 4.68 -7.32 -8.82
C SER A 387 3.75 -8.51 -8.55
N VAL A 388 4.27 -9.62 -8.03
CA VAL A 388 3.51 -10.86 -7.81
C VAL A 388 3.15 -11.03 -6.34
N GLN A 389 4.12 -10.84 -5.43
CA GLN A 389 3.91 -11.08 -4.00
C GLN A 389 2.73 -10.29 -3.43
N PRO A 390 2.55 -8.98 -3.70
CA PRO A 390 1.42 -8.23 -3.15
C PRO A 390 0.07 -8.73 -3.65
N VAL A 391 0.02 -9.26 -4.88
CA VAL A 391 -1.21 -9.88 -5.43
C VAL A 391 -1.57 -11.14 -4.66
N LEU A 392 -0.58 -11.99 -4.37
CA LEU A 392 -0.77 -13.21 -3.57
C LEU A 392 -1.23 -12.87 -2.14
N SER A 393 -0.63 -11.85 -1.53
CA SER A 393 -1.05 -11.32 -0.23
C SER A 393 -2.50 -10.80 -0.29
N GLY A 394 -2.87 -10.08 -1.34
CA GLY A 394 -4.24 -9.63 -1.57
C GLY A 394 -5.24 -10.78 -1.73
N ILE A 395 -4.87 -11.84 -2.46
CA ILE A 395 -5.69 -13.06 -2.57
C ILE A 395 -5.92 -13.69 -1.20
N ALA A 396 -4.86 -13.81 -0.39
CA ALA A 396 -4.96 -14.37 0.96
C ALA A 396 -5.81 -13.51 1.89
N ILE A 397 -5.71 -12.18 1.82
CA ILE A 397 -6.59 -11.25 2.55
C ILE A 397 -8.04 -11.46 2.11
N GLY A 398 -8.33 -11.48 0.81
CA GLY A 398 -9.69 -11.71 0.30
C GLY A 398 -10.28 -13.07 0.72
N ALA A 399 -9.42 -14.08 0.88
CA ALA A 399 -9.77 -15.43 1.35
C ALA A 399 -9.90 -15.55 2.87
N GLY A 400 -9.39 -14.59 3.65
CA GLY A 400 -9.35 -14.66 5.11
C GLY A 400 -8.21 -15.52 5.67
N TRP A 401 -7.11 -15.67 4.93
CA TRP A 401 -5.95 -16.51 5.27
C TRP A 401 -4.78 -15.71 5.89
N GLN A 402 -5.05 -14.53 6.45
CA GLN A 402 -4.00 -13.62 6.93
C GLN A 402 -3.11 -14.25 8.02
N SER A 403 -3.66 -15.07 8.92
CA SER A 403 -2.88 -15.75 9.95
C SER A 403 -1.84 -16.72 9.37
N SER A 404 -2.16 -17.43 8.29
CA SER A 404 -1.20 -18.34 7.62
C SER A 404 -0.10 -17.55 6.93
N VAL A 405 -0.44 -16.44 6.28
CA VAL A 405 0.54 -15.57 5.63
C VAL A 405 1.48 -14.92 6.65
N ALA A 406 0.98 -14.58 7.85
CA ALA A 406 1.84 -14.09 8.93
C ALA A 406 2.98 -15.07 9.25
N TRP A 407 2.68 -16.37 9.36
CA TRP A 407 3.72 -17.40 9.58
C TRP A 407 4.68 -17.54 8.41
N VAL A 408 4.17 -17.47 7.17
CA VAL A 408 5.02 -17.47 5.97
C VAL A 408 5.97 -16.28 5.99
N ASN A 409 5.50 -15.08 6.31
CA ASN A 409 6.33 -13.87 6.41
C ASN A 409 7.41 -13.98 7.49
N ILE A 410 7.11 -14.59 8.65
CA ILE A 410 8.13 -14.86 9.68
C ILE A 410 9.22 -15.77 9.11
N ALA A 411 8.83 -16.88 8.48
CA ALA A 411 9.78 -17.85 7.94
C ALA A 411 10.63 -17.25 6.81
N SER A 412 10.00 -16.59 5.84
CA SER A 412 10.67 -16.06 4.66
C SER A 412 11.57 -14.87 4.99
N TYR A 413 11.05 -13.85 5.67
CA TYR A 413 11.81 -12.62 5.92
C TYR A 413 12.78 -12.77 7.09
N TYR A 414 12.32 -13.29 8.24
CA TYR A 414 13.09 -13.23 9.48
C TYR A 414 13.99 -14.43 9.70
N LEU A 415 13.53 -15.64 9.37
CA LEU A 415 14.31 -16.86 9.58
C LEU A 415 15.26 -17.19 8.42
N ILE A 416 14.92 -16.75 7.19
CA ILE A 416 15.69 -17.05 5.98
C ILE A 416 16.33 -15.79 5.40
N GLY A 417 15.52 -14.76 5.12
CA GLY A 417 15.95 -13.53 4.45
C GLY A 417 17.04 -12.75 5.21
N ILE A 418 16.78 -12.39 6.48
CA ILE A 418 17.76 -11.66 7.31
C ILE A 418 19.07 -12.44 7.43
N PRO A 419 19.09 -13.72 7.85
CA PRO A 419 20.35 -14.44 8.03
C PRO A 419 21.16 -14.58 6.73
N ILE A 420 20.49 -14.89 5.60
CA ILE A 420 21.17 -14.97 4.30
C ILE A 420 21.72 -13.60 3.89
N GLY A 421 20.93 -12.53 4.05
CA GLY A 421 21.37 -11.16 3.75
C GLY A 421 22.59 -10.74 4.57
N VAL A 422 22.59 -11.06 5.88
CA VAL A 422 23.74 -10.80 6.77
C VAL A 422 24.97 -11.59 6.34
N VAL A 423 24.82 -12.88 6.03
CA VAL A 423 25.94 -13.73 5.57
C VAL A 423 26.51 -13.22 4.25
N LEU A 424 25.67 -12.91 3.27
CA LEU A 424 26.11 -12.37 1.97
C LEU A 424 26.80 -11.00 2.10
N GLY A 425 26.22 -10.10 2.90
CA GLY A 425 26.72 -8.74 3.08
C GLY A 425 28.00 -8.66 3.92
N TYR A 426 28.06 -9.38 5.04
CA TYR A 426 29.15 -9.25 6.02
C TYR A 426 30.24 -10.33 5.88
N VAL A 427 29.87 -11.57 5.59
CA VAL A 427 30.83 -12.69 5.51
C VAL A 427 31.44 -12.78 4.13
N PHE A 428 30.60 -12.84 3.09
CA PHE A 428 31.08 -12.94 1.71
C PHE A 428 31.51 -11.60 1.12
N LYS A 429 31.21 -10.47 1.79
CA LYS A 429 31.45 -9.10 1.29
C LYS A 429 31.04 -8.97 -0.17
N TRP A 430 29.86 -9.48 -0.52
CA TRP A 430 29.38 -9.43 -1.89
C TRP A 430 29.20 -7.95 -2.29
N LYS A 431 30.25 -7.38 -2.87
CA LYS A 431 30.18 -6.08 -3.54
C LYS A 431 29.61 -6.33 -4.92
N SER A 432 28.56 -5.59 -5.27
CA SER A 432 28.22 -5.38 -6.67
C SER A 432 29.50 -4.88 -7.36
N ARG A 433 29.95 -5.61 -8.37
CA ARG A 433 31.22 -5.38 -9.06
C ARG A 433 31.12 -4.21 -10.00
#